data_AF-A0A6I9X3I6-F1
#
_entry.id   AF-A0A6I9X3I6-F1
#
_cell.length_a   1.000
_cell.length_b   1.000
_cell.length_c   1.000
_cell.angle_alpha   90.00
_cell.angle_beta   90.00
_cell.angle_gamma   90.00
#
_symmetry.space_group_name_H-M   'P 1'
#
loop_
_entity.id
_entity.type
_entity.pdbx_description
1 polymer ?
#
loop_
_entity_poly.entity_id
_entity_poly.type
_entity_poly.pdbx_seq_one_letter_code
_entity_poly.pdbx_strand_id
1 'polypeptide(L)'
;MAHPANRRPENSKIDWHLPTISSSASAHHMSRELFVLTYGALVAQLCKDYEKDEDVNKYLDSMGYNIGIRLVEDFLARSAVKKCRSFSETADIIAQTPVWVTASE
;
A
#
# COMPACT_ATOMS: atom_id res chain seq x y z
N MET A 1 -16.14 -48.45 -1.57
CA MET A 1 -16.15 -47.58 -0.36
C MET A 1 -15.18 -46.43 -0.62
N ALA A 2 -15.72 -45.23 -0.81
CA ALA A 2 -15.00 -44.05 -1.22
C ALA A 2 -14.21 -43.46 -0.05
N HIS A 3 -12.92 -43.17 -0.25
CA HIS A 3 -12.10 -42.36 0.64
C HIS A 3 -12.01 -40.95 0.04
N PRO A 4 -12.32 -39.87 0.77
CA PRO A 4 -12.16 -38.52 0.25
C PRO A 4 -10.68 -38.12 0.34
N ALA A 5 -10.05 -37.93 -0.81
CA ALA A 5 -8.73 -37.32 -0.89
C ALA A 5 -8.85 -35.81 -0.60
N ASN A 6 -8.34 -35.42 0.55
CA ASN A 6 -8.23 -34.05 1.03
C ASN A 6 -7.41 -33.22 0.02
N ARG A 7 -8.07 -32.32 -0.75
CA ARG A 7 -7.37 -31.36 -1.62
C ARG A 7 -6.67 -30.33 -0.75
N ARG A 8 -5.33 -30.34 -0.74
CA ARG A 8 -4.53 -29.22 -0.21
C ARG A 8 -4.91 -27.95 -0.99
N PRO A 9 -5.08 -26.79 -0.33
CA PRO A 9 -5.15 -25.55 -1.05
C PRO A 9 -3.76 -25.30 -1.65
N GLU A 10 -3.70 -25.25 -2.98
CA GLU A 10 -2.51 -24.83 -3.71
C GLU A 10 -2.27 -23.36 -3.33
N ASN A 11 -1.14 -23.09 -2.69
CA ASN A 11 -0.74 -21.75 -2.30
C ASN A 11 -0.44 -20.98 -3.60
N SER A 12 -1.42 -20.21 -4.07
CA SER A 12 -1.33 -19.36 -5.25
C SER A 12 -0.19 -18.37 -5.06
N LYS A 13 1.01 -18.77 -5.51
CA LYS A 13 2.20 -17.92 -5.51
C LYS A 13 1.93 -16.81 -6.53
N ILE A 14 1.45 -15.68 -6.02
CA ILE A 14 1.22 -14.48 -6.82
C ILE A 14 2.55 -14.08 -7.43
N ASP A 15 2.65 -14.22 -8.74
CA ASP A 15 3.84 -13.89 -9.50
C ASP A 15 3.90 -12.37 -9.67
N TRP A 16 4.81 -11.73 -8.92
CA TRP A 16 4.99 -10.28 -8.86
C TRP A 16 5.89 -9.75 -9.99
N HIS A 17 6.00 -10.43 -11.12
CA HIS A 17 6.70 -9.90 -12.29
C HIS A 17 6.01 -8.62 -12.80
N LEU A 18 6.53 -7.48 -12.33
CA LEU A 18 6.13 -6.16 -12.78
C LEU A 18 6.62 -5.97 -14.23
N PRO A 19 5.77 -5.53 -15.18
CA PRO A 19 6.26 -5.18 -16.51
C PRO A 19 7.32 -4.09 -16.36
N THR A 20 8.41 -4.19 -17.13
CA THR A 20 9.49 -3.19 -17.13
C THR A 20 8.92 -1.86 -17.64
N ILE A 21 8.50 -1.01 -16.70
CA ILE A 21 8.11 0.37 -17.01
C ILE A 21 9.39 1.12 -17.38
N SER A 22 9.42 1.65 -18.59
CA SER A 22 10.52 2.45 -19.12
C SER A 22 10.93 3.55 -18.14
N SER A 23 12.25 3.66 -17.92
CA SER A 23 12.96 4.45 -16.91
C SER A 23 12.84 5.99 -17.02
N SER A 24 11.77 6.54 -17.61
CA SER A 24 11.64 8.00 -17.82
C SER A 24 10.40 8.65 -17.21
N ALA A 25 9.68 7.98 -16.32
CA ALA A 25 8.62 8.64 -15.57
C ALA A 25 9.26 9.42 -14.40
N SER A 26 9.55 10.70 -14.61
CA SER A 26 9.42 11.67 -13.52
C SER A 26 8.08 11.41 -12.83
N ALA A 27 7.98 11.62 -11.52
CA ALA A 27 6.73 11.46 -10.77
C ALA A 27 5.66 12.39 -11.37
N HIS A 28 5.02 11.93 -12.44
CA HIS A 28 4.02 12.64 -13.20
C HIS A 28 2.85 12.83 -12.25
N HIS A 29 2.33 14.04 -12.22
CA HIS A 29 1.14 14.37 -11.44
C HIS A 29 -0.01 13.43 -11.84
N MET A 30 -0.20 12.34 -11.09
CA MET A 30 -1.27 11.37 -11.30
C MET A 30 -2.54 11.88 -10.61
N SER A 31 -3.70 11.66 -11.23
CA SER A 31 -4.96 12.13 -10.64
C SER A 31 -5.28 11.37 -9.35
N ARG A 32 -5.83 12.08 -8.36
CA ARG A 32 -6.32 11.46 -7.10
C ARG A 32 -7.42 10.43 -7.37
N GLU A 33 -8.24 10.66 -8.39
CA GLU A 33 -9.33 9.77 -8.80
C GLU A 33 -8.80 8.41 -9.25
N LEU A 34 -7.69 8.37 -9.98
CA LEU A 34 -7.07 7.11 -10.39
C LEU A 34 -6.62 6.29 -9.18
N PHE A 35 -6.02 6.94 -8.17
CA PHE A 35 -5.63 6.26 -6.94
C PHE A 35 -6.84 5.70 -6.18
N VAL A 36 -7.88 6.52 -6.00
CA VAL A 36 -9.11 6.11 -5.31
C VAL A 36 -9.79 4.93 -6.02
N LEU A 37 -9.91 4.98 -7.35
CA LEU A 37 -10.50 3.90 -8.14
C LEU A 37 -9.65 2.62 -8.06
N THR A 38 -8.33 2.74 -8.11
CA THR A 38 -7.42 1.59 -8.00
C THR A 38 -7.52 0.93 -6.63
N TYR A 39 -7.52 1.73 -5.55
CA TYR A 39 -7.71 1.21 -4.20
C TYR A 39 -9.10 0.59 -4.02
N GLY A 40 -10.14 1.21 -4.57
CA GLY A 40 -11.49 0.66 -4.58
C GLY A 40 -11.59 -0.69 -5.30
N ALA A 41 -10.95 -0.83 -6.46
CA ALA A 41 -10.90 -2.10 -7.19
C ALA A 41 -10.17 -3.20 -6.41
N LEU A 42 -9.05 -2.85 -5.76
CA LEU A 42 -8.31 -3.76 -4.89
C LEU A 42 -9.17 -4.24 -3.71
N VAL A 43 -9.81 -3.33 -2.99
CA VAL A 43 -10.69 -3.69 -1.85
C VAL A 43 -11.87 -4.52 -2.32
N ALA A 44 -12.49 -4.15 -3.45
CA ALA A 44 -13.60 -4.92 -4.03
C ALA A 44 -13.18 -6.35 -4.42
N GLN A 45 -11.93 -6.54 -4.84
CA GLN A 45 -11.38 -7.86 -5.11
C GLN A 45 -11.17 -8.65 -3.80
N LEU A 46 -10.59 -8.03 -2.77
CA LEU A 46 -10.42 -8.67 -1.47
C LEU A 46 -11.75 -9.08 -0.83
N CYS A 47 -12.79 -8.24 -0.90
CA CYS A 47 -14.12 -8.59 -0.41
C CYS A 47 -14.76 -9.78 -1.15
N LYS A 48 -14.32 -10.10 -2.38
CA LYS A 48 -14.75 -11.31 -3.09
C LYS A 48 -13.94 -12.54 -2.70
N ASP A 49 -12.65 -12.35 -2.47
CA ASP A 49 -11.70 -13.43 -2.19
C ASP A 49 -11.74 -13.88 -0.72
N TYR A 50 -12.22 -13.02 0.19
CA TYR A 50 -12.36 -13.29 1.62
C TYR A 50 -13.82 -13.23 2.07
N GLU A 51 -14.23 -14.20 2.89
CA GLU A 51 -15.60 -14.25 3.44
C GLU A 51 -15.80 -13.34 4.66
N LYS A 52 -14.71 -12.88 5.28
CA LYS A 52 -14.73 -12.14 6.56
C LYS A 52 -14.03 -10.80 6.42
N ASP A 53 -14.70 -9.75 6.87
CA ASP A 53 -14.18 -8.38 6.88
C ASP A 53 -12.88 -8.28 7.70
N GLU A 54 -12.73 -9.08 8.76
CA GLU A 54 -11.51 -9.09 9.57
C GLU A 54 -10.28 -9.54 8.77
N ASP A 55 -10.44 -10.48 7.83
CA ASP A 55 -9.33 -10.99 7.04
C ASP A 55 -8.96 -10.02 5.91
N VAL A 56 -9.95 -9.31 5.34
CA VAL A 56 -9.73 -8.17 4.44
C VAL A 56 -8.92 -7.08 5.16
N ASN A 57 -9.33 -6.70 6.37
CA ASN A 57 -8.66 -5.65 7.14
C ASN A 57 -7.21 -6.03 7.52
N LYS A 58 -6.96 -7.29 7.91
CA LYS A 58 -5.59 -7.78 8.16
C LYS A 58 -4.72 -7.70 6.90
N TYR A 59 -5.28 -8.03 5.75
CA TYR A 59 -4.55 -7.95 4.49
C TYR A 59 -4.21 -6.49 4.15
N LEU A 60 -5.19 -5.59 4.25
CA LEU A 60 -4.99 -4.16 3.99
C LEU A 60 -3.98 -3.52 4.96
N ASP A 61 -4.01 -3.89 6.24
CA ASP A 61 -3.05 -3.44 7.24
C ASP A 61 -1.62 -3.91 6.91
N SER A 62 -1.45 -5.21 6.61
CA SER A 62 -0.15 -5.78 6.20
C SER A 62 0.38 -5.14 4.92
N MET A 63 -0.48 -4.92 3.93
CA MET A 63 -0.10 -4.23 2.70
C MET A 63 0.31 -2.78 2.98
N GLY A 64 -0.48 -2.06 3.79
CA GLY A 64 -0.21 -0.67 4.19
C GLY A 64 1.10 -0.53 4.96
N TYR A 65 1.40 -1.45 5.87
CA TYR A 65 2.66 -1.49 6.62
C TYR A 65 3.87 -1.68 5.70
N ASN A 66 3.81 -2.64 4.78
CA ASN A 66 4.89 -2.90 3.81
C ASN A 66 5.10 -1.72 2.85
N ILE A 67 4.02 -1.07 2.40
CA ILE A 67 4.11 0.17 1.61
C ILE A 67 4.74 1.28 2.45
N GLY A 68 4.29 1.46 3.69
CA GLY A 68 4.77 2.48 4.62
C GLY A 68 6.29 2.39 4.88
N ILE A 69 6.84 1.18 5.05
CA ILE A 69 8.29 0.97 5.20
C ILE A 69 9.06 1.52 3.99
N ARG A 70 8.54 1.36 2.78
CA ARG A 70 9.19 1.87 1.56
C ARG A 70 9.01 3.39 1.43
N LEU A 71 7.85 3.90 1.80
CA LEU A 71 7.55 5.33 1.73
C LEU A 71 8.34 6.14 2.75
N VAL A 72 8.63 5.61 3.94
CA VAL A 72 9.38 6.37 4.95
C VAL A 72 10.81 6.66 4.51
N GLU A 73 11.45 5.76 3.76
CA GLU A 73 12.78 6.00 3.19
C GLU A 73 12.76 7.17 2.20
N ASP A 74 11.81 7.18 1.26
CA ASP A 74 11.64 8.28 0.29
C ASP A 74 11.23 9.59 0.99
N PHE A 75 10.35 9.52 1.99
CA PHE A 75 9.93 10.66 2.79
C PHE A 75 11.12 11.30 3.50
N LEU A 76 11.98 10.52 4.17
CA LEU A 76 13.16 11.05 4.86
C LEU A 76 14.22 11.57 3.88
N ALA A 77 14.33 11.00 2.69
CA ALA A 77 15.27 11.47 1.66
C ALA A 77 14.84 12.80 1.03
N ARG A 78 13.52 13.04 0.92
CA ARG A 78 12.95 14.22 0.24
C ARG A 78 12.48 15.32 1.19
N SER A 79 12.23 15.00 2.45
CA SER A 79 11.84 15.98 3.46
C SER A 79 13.05 16.49 4.23
N ALA A 80 13.04 17.77 4.63
CA ALA A 80 14.06 18.35 5.51
C ALA A 80 13.82 18.01 7.00
N VAL A 81 13.09 16.93 7.27
CA VAL A 81 12.66 16.53 8.61
C VAL A 81 13.84 15.94 9.38
N LYS A 82 14.06 16.45 10.60
CA LYS A 82 15.03 15.88 11.53
C LYS A 82 14.42 14.69 12.26
N LYS A 83 15.27 13.81 12.81
CA LYS A 83 14.80 12.69 13.64
C LYS A 83 13.96 13.20 14.81
N CYS A 84 12.68 12.81 14.82
CA CYS A 84 11.72 13.16 15.86
C CYS A 84 12.21 12.64 17.23
N ARG A 85 11.96 13.42 18.29
CA ARG A 85 12.34 13.12 19.67
C ARG A 85 11.16 12.74 20.55
N SER A 86 9.93 12.95 20.06
CA SER A 86 8.70 12.59 20.75
C SER A 86 7.64 12.07 19.79
N PHE A 87 6.66 11.36 20.34
CA PHE A 87 5.51 10.90 19.55
C PHE A 87 4.65 12.08 19.06
N SER A 88 4.50 13.14 19.85
CA SER A 88 3.79 14.36 19.45
C SER A 88 4.41 14.98 18.20
N GLU A 89 5.74 15.14 18.20
CA GLU A 89 6.48 15.69 17.05
C GLU A 89 6.31 14.80 15.80
N THR A 90 6.28 13.48 15.99
CA THR A 90 6.02 12.55 14.88
C THR A 90 4.61 12.72 14.31
N ALA A 91 3.60 12.86 15.17
CA ALA A 91 2.22 13.11 14.75
C ALA A 91 2.08 14.45 14.02
N ASP A 92 2.73 15.50 14.52
CA ASP A 92 2.73 16.83 13.92
C ASP A 92 3.35 16.82 12.52
N ILE A 93 4.46 16.10 12.33
CA ILE A 93 5.11 15.96 11.03
C ILE A 93 4.24 15.19 10.03
N ILE A 94 3.59 14.11 10.48
CA ILE A 94 2.66 13.33 9.64
C ILE A 94 1.46 14.19 9.23
N ALA A 95 0.94 15.03 10.13
CA ALA A 95 -0.20 15.89 9.87
C ALA A 95 0.15 17.11 8.99
N GLN A 96 1.31 17.72 9.20
CA GLN A 96 1.74 18.94 8.49
C GLN A 96 2.40 18.68 7.14
N THR A 97 2.96 17.48 6.93
CA THR A 97 3.54 17.10 5.64
C THR A 97 2.52 16.26 4.89
N PRO A 98 1.57 16.87 4.18
CA PRO A 98 0.65 16.09 3.36
C PRO A 98 1.51 15.35 2.33
N VAL A 99 1.45 14.02 2.37
CA VAL A 99 2.13 13.12 1.41
C VAL A 99 1.80 13.50 -0.06
N TRP A 100 0.80 14.37 -0.30
CA TRP A 100 0.34 14.79 -1.62
C TRP A 100 0.04 16.30 -1.82
N VAL A 101 0.28 17.22 -0.87
CA VAL A 101 -0.21 18.63 -1.00
C VAL A 101 0.90 19.69 -1.09
N THR A 102 2.19 19.38 -0.97
CA THR A 102 3.25 20.41 -1.10
C THR A 102 3.76 20.64 -2.53
N ALA A 103 2.99 20.30 -3.57
CA ALA A 103 3.34 20.56 -4.97
C ALA A 103 2.28 21.44 -5.64
N SER A 104 2.04 22.61 -5.09
CA SER A 104 1.29 23.70 -5.72
C SER A 104 1.65 25.03 -5.05
N GLU A 105 2.89 25.46 -5.27
CA GLU A 105 3.30 26.86 -5.37
C GLU A 105 4.34 26.98 -6.48
#